data_AF-A0A661XX68-F1
#
_entry.id   AF-A0A661XX68-F1
#
_cell.length_a   1.000
_cell.length_b   1.000
_cell.length_c   1.000
_cell.angle_alpha   90.00
_cell.angle_beta   90.00
_cell.angle_gamma   90.00
#
_symmetry.space_group_name_H-M   'P 1'
#
loop_
_entity.id
_entity.type
_entity.pdbx_description
1 polymer ?
#
loop_
_entity_poly.entity_id
_entity_poly.type
_entity_poly.pdbx_seq_one_letter_code
_entity_poly.pdbx_strand_id
1 'polypeptide(L)' 'MLTHPTMEKLKQLRLHGMLKGFQEQQESSASQNLSFEERFGLLIDMEVLAQLCAV' A
#
# COMPACT_ATOMS: atom_id res chain seq x y z
N MET A 1 -14.88 -0.90 5.84
CA MET A 1 -14.77 -1.38 4.45
C MET A 1 -14.18 -2.78 4.46
N LEU A 2 -14.61 -3.68 3.57
CA LEU A 2 -14.00 -5.00 3.43
C LEU A 2 -12.59 -4.81 2.87
N THR A 3 -11.56 -4.81 3.72
CA THR A 3 -10.15 -4.63 3.32
C THR A 3 -9.59 -5.86 2.59
N HIS A 4 -10.15 -7.03 2.87
CA HIS A 4 -9.82 -8.30 2.22
C HIS A 4 -9.90 -8.31 0.68
N PRO A 5 -11.00 -7.86 0.03
CA PRO A 5 -11.08 -7.81 -1.43
C PRO A 5 -10.09 -6.85 -2.08
N THR A 6 -9.71 -5.75 -1.41
CA THR A 6 -8.70 -4.82 -1.94
C THR A 6 -7.32 -5.46 -1.93
N MET A 7 -6.93 -6.12 -0.85
CA MET A 7 -5.64 -6.83 -0.77
C MET A 7 -5.52 -7.95 -1.82
N GLU A 8 -6.59 -8.71 -2.04
CA GLU A 8 -6.60 -9.74 -3.10
C GLU A 8 -6.46 -9.13 -4.50
N LYS A 9 -7.10 -8.00 -4.78
CA LYS A 9 -6.90 -7.28 -6.05
C LYS A 9 -5.47 -6.79 -6.22
N LEU A 10 -4.83 -6.26 -5.18
CA LEU A 10 -3.43 -5.83 -5.24
C LEU A 10 -2.49 -7.00 -5.57
N LYS A 11 -2.72 -8.17 -4.96
CA LYS A 11 -2.00 -9.41 -5.32
C LYS A 11 -2.21 -9.81 -6.78
N GLN A 12 -3.46 -9.82 -7.25
CA GLN A 12 -3.81 -10.17 -8.63
C GLN A 12 -3.14 -9.23 -9.65
N LEU A 13 -3.05 -7.94 -9.33
CA LEU A 13 -2.39 -6.92 -10.15
C LEU A 13 -0.86 -6.92 -10.00
N ARG A 14 -0.30 -7.78 -9.13
CA ARG A 14 1.14 -7.86 -8.82
C ARG A 14 1.71 -6.57 -8.22
N LEU A 15 0.88 -5.75 -7.59
CA LEU A 15 1.26 -4.52 -6.89
C LEU A 15 1.69 -4.83 -5.45
N HIS A 16 2.81 -5.55 -5.32
CA HIS A 16 3.26 -6.10 -4.04
C HIS A 16 3.74 -5.04 -3.06
N GLY A 17 4.30 -3.92 -3.56
CA GLY A 17 4.70 -2.79 -2.73
C GLY A 17 3.48 -2.07 -2.15
N MET A 18 2.47 -1.80 -2.98
CA MET A 18 1.20 -1.24 -2.50
C MET A 18 0.52 -2.16 -1.49
N LEU A 19 0.53 -3.48 -1.72
CA LEU A 19 -0.04 -4.46 -0.80
C LEU A 19 0.60 -4.37 0.59
N LYS A 20 1.93 -4.36 0.65
CA LYS A 20 2.68 -4.28 1.89
C LYS A 20 2.41 -2.96 2.61
N GLY A 21 2.50 -1.82 1.91
CA GLY A 21 2.22 -0.51 2.50
C GLY A 21 0.79 -0.40 3.02
N PHE A 22 -0.19 -1.02 2.34
CA PHE A 22 -1.58 -1.01 2.77
C PHE A 22 -1.82 -1.85 4.02
N GLN A 23 -1.08 -2.94 4.20
CA GLN A 23 -1.09 -3.72 5.44
C GLN A 23 -0.47 -2.91 6.60
N GLU A 24 0.68 -2.27 6.36
CA GLU A 24 1.34 -1.41 7.35
C GLU A 24 0.46 -0.23 7.79
N GLN A 25 -0.26 0.41 6.87
CA GLN A 25 -1.22 1.48 7.20
C GLN A 25 -2.45 0.99 7.99
N GLN A 26 -2.80 -0.30 7.90
CA GLN A 26 -3.88 -0.90 8.70
C GLN A 26 -3.41 -1.22 10.12
N GLU A 27 -2.17 -1.70 10.26
CA GLU A 27 -1.59 -2.09 11.55
C GLU A 27 -1.09 -0.89 12.35
N SER A 28 -0.67 0.19 11.67
CA SER A 28 -0.11 1.38 12.30
C SER A 28 -1.09 2.55 12.35
N SER A 29 -1.30 3.09 13.57
CA SER A 29 -2.04 4.34 13.77
C SER A 29 -1.25 5.59 13.36
N ALA A 30 0.05 5.49 13.08
CA ALA A 30 0.85 6.62 12.61
C ALA A 30 0.32 7.20 11.29
N SER A 31 -0.26 6.35 10.44
CA SER A 31 -0.88 6.73 9.17
C SER A 31 -2.21 7.47 9.35
N GLN A 32 -2.83 7.42 10.53
CA GLN A 32 -4.14 8.04 10.79
C GLN A 32 -4.07 9.57 10.92
N ASN A 33 -2.89 10.11 11.24
CA ASN A 33 -2.65 11.56 11.30
C ASN A 33 -2.44 12.19 9.91
N LEU A 34 -2.31 11.36 8.87
CA LEU A 34 -2.09 11.80 7.50
C LEU A 34 -3.42 11.92 6.75
N SER A 35 -3.47 12.88 5.83
CA SER A 35 -4.54 12.98 4.84
C SER A 35 -4.63 11.70 3.98
N PHE A 36 -5.72 11.59 3.22
CA PHE A 36 -5.86 10.46 2.30
C PHE A 36 -4.78 10.49 1.21
N GLU A 37 -4.50 11.67 0.68
CA GLU A 37 -3.53 11.92 -0.38
C GLU A 37 -2.12 11.56 0.05
N GLU A 38 -1.72 11.92 1.27
CA GLU A 38 -0.42 11.53 1.85
C GLU A 38 -0.30 10.02 2.02
N ARG A 39 -1.32 9.37 2.59
CA ARG A 39 -1.35 7.90 2.70
C ARG A 39 -1.29 7.23 1.34
N PHE A 40 -2.02 7.73 0.36
CA PHE A 40 -2.03 7.17 -0.98
C PHE A 40 -0.67 7.36 -1.66
N GLY A 41 -0.04 8.53 -1.51
CA GLY A 41 1.33 8.78 -1.98
C GLY A 41 2.33 7.76 -1.45
N LEU A 42 2.31 7.48 -0.14
CA LEU A 42 3.17 6.47 0.48
C LEU A 42 2.99 5.07 -0.13
N LEU A 43 1.76 4.68 -0.51
CA LEU A 43 1.50 3.39 -1.16
C LEU A 43 2.12 3.34 -2.56
N ILE A 44 2.02 4.44 -3.32
CA ILE A 44 2.62 4.56 -4.64
C ILE A 44 4.15 4.51 -4.55
N ASP A 45 4.73 5.24 -3.60
CA ASP A 45 6.18 5.25 -3.39
C ASP A 45 6.72 3.85 -3.06
N MET A 46 6.03 3.10 -2.21
CA MET A 46 6.40 1.71 -1.91
C MET A 46 6.33 0.80 -3.12
N GLU A 47 5.35 1.00 -4.00
CA GLU A 47 5.24 0.22 -5.24
C GLU A 47 6.33 0.56 -6.24
N VAL A 48 6.60 1.85 -6.44
CA VAL A 48 7.70 2.30 -7.30
C VAL A 48 9.03 1.74 -6.78
N LEU A 49 9.29 1.83 -5.47
CA LEU A 49 10.47 1.26 -4.85
C LEU A 49 10.57 -0.25 -5.08
N ALA A 50 9.47 -0.98 -4.88
CA ALA A 50 9.43 -2.43 -5.10
C ALA A 50 9.71 -2.80 -6.57
N GLN A 51 9.23 -2.00 -7.53
CA GLN A 51 9.50 -2.20 -8.95
C GLN A 51 10.95 -1.89 -9.33
N LEU A 52 11.53 -0.82 -8.77
CA LEU A 52 12.91 -0.42 -9.02
C LEU A 52 13.93 -1.41 -8.44
N CYS A 53 13.66 -1.98 -7.27
CA CYS A 53 14.54 -2.99 -6.65
C CYS A 53 14.40 -4.40 -7.26
N ALA A 54 13.38 -4.64 -8.08
CA ALA A 54 13.17 -5.92 -8.77
C ALA A 54 13.91 -6.02 -10.12
N VAL A 55 14.64 -4.98 -10.51
CA VAL A 55 15.52 -4.90 -11.71
C VAL A 55 16.97 -5.07 -11.28
#